data_AF-A0A7L3BEV9-F1
#
_entry.id   AF-A0A7L3BEV9-F1
#
_cell.length_a   1.000
_cell.length_b   1.000
_cell.length_c   1.000
_cell.angle_alpha   90.00
_cell.angle_beta   90.00
_cell.angle_gamma   90.00
#
_symmetry.space_group_name_H-M   'P 1'
#
loop_
_entity.id
_entity.type
_entity.pdbx_description
1 polymer ?
#
loop_
_entity_poly.entity_id
_entity_poly.type
_entity_poly.pdbx_seq_one_letter_code
_entity_poly.pdbx_strand_id
1 'polypeptide(L)' 'QGPQCSRCRPLFVGSPRSGGRCRSCRSFCRDNADVCLSRAELERARRDPQRFPLD' A
#
# COMPACT_ATOMS: atom_id res chain seq x y z
N GLN A 1 -9.41 7.36 2.88
CA GLN A 1 -10.39 6.32 3.24
C GLN A 1 -10.28 5.97 4.72
N GLY A 2 -11.26 5.22 5.23
CA GLY A 2 -11.47 5.06 6.68
C GLY A 2 -12.03 6.32 7.35
N PRO A 3 -12.44 6.21 8.63
CA PRO A 3 -12.95 7.34 9.39
C PRO A 3 -11.94 8.50 9.37
N GLN A 4 -12.43 9.71 9.11
CA GLN A 4 -11.64 10.95 9.09
C GLN A 4 -10.37 10.86 8.22
N CYS A 5 -10.47 10.24 7.04
CA CYS A 5 -9.34 10.08 6.13
C CYS A 5 -8.12 9.43 6.79
N SER A 6 -8.32 8.41 7.62
CA SER A 6 -7.25 7.78 8.40
C SER A 6 -6.25 6.96 7.58
N ARG A 7 -6.60 6.53 6.36
CA ARG A 7 -5.82 5.61 5.52
C ARG A 7 -5.88 5.98 4.04
N CYS A 8 -4.84 5.64 3.27
CA CYS A 8 -4.85 5.78 1.81
C CYS A 8 -5.75 4.76 1.13
N ARG A 9 -6.25 5.12 -0.07
CA ARG A 9 -7.03 4.23 -0.98
C ARG A 9 -6.23 2.98 -1.37
N PRO A 10 -6.86 1.85 -1.75
CA PRO A 10 -6.12 0.70 -2.26
C PRO A 10 -5.21 1.15 -3.41
N LEU A 11 -3.99 0.61 -3.49
CA LEU A 11 -2.95 1.00 -4.45
C LEU A 11 -2.42 2.44 -4.31
N PHE A 12 -2.68 3.09 -3.18
CA PHE A 12 -2.07 4.36 -2.82
C PHE A 12 -1.31 4.23 -1.50
N VAL A 13 -0.14 4.87 -1.41
CA VAL A 13 0.75 4.88 -0.26
C VAL A 13 1.00 6.28 0.28
N GLY A 14 1.41 6.34 1.55
CA GLY A 14 1.64 7.56 2.30
C GLY A 14 0.69 7.69 3.49
N SER A 15 0.62 8.89 4.04
CA SER A 15 -0.31 9.23 5.12
C SER A 15 -1.15 10.43 4.69
N PRO A 16 -2.49 10.33 4.67
CA PRO A 16 -3.39 11.46 4.42
C PRO A 16 -3.59 12.36 5.65
N ARG A 17 -3.02 12.01 6.81
CA ARG A 17 -3.19 12.76 8.06
C ARG A 17 -2.27 13.98 8.08
N SER A 18 -2.66 14.99 8.85
CA SER A 18 -1.82 16.18 9.12
C SER A 18 -1.31 16.87 7.85
N GLY A 19 -2.16 17.00 6.83
CA GLY A 19 -1.80 17.62 5.55
C GLY A 19 -0.94 16.75 4.63
N GLY A 20 -0.67 15.49 5.03
CA GLY A 20 -0.03 14.51 4.17
C GLY A 20 -0.92 14.08 2.99
N ARG A 21 -0.30 13.44 2.00
CA ARG A 21 -0.98 13.02 0.77
C ARG A 21 -0.69 11.56 0.45
N CYS A 22 -1.66 10.95 -0.20
CA CYS A 22 -1.54 9.61 -0.76
C CYS A 22 -1.09 9.70 -2.22
N ARG A 23 -0.08 8.93 -2.60
CA ARG A 23 0.41 8.81 -3.98
C ARG A 23 0.10 7.41 -4.51
N SER A 24 -0.19 7.27 -5.80
CA SER A 24 -0.37 5.95 -6.40
C SER A 24 0.93 5.14 -6.31
N CYS A 25 0.82 3.81 -6.17
CA CYS A 25 1.96 2.90 -6.23
C CYS A 25 2.76 3.13 -7.51
N ARG A 26 2.09 3.28 -8.66
CA ARG A 26 2.71 3.60 -9.95
C ARG A 26 3.67 4.80 -9.87
N SER A 27 3.20 5.97 -9.41
CA SER A 27 4.09 7.15 -9.33
C SER A 27 5.14 7.02 -8.21
N PHE A 28 4.81 6.31 -7.12
CA PHE A 28 5.74 6.12 -6.01
C PHE A 28 6.90 5.19 -6.40
N CYS A 29 6.60 4.14 -7.15
CA CYS A 29 7.53 3.17 -7.70
C CYS A 29 8.12 3.60 -9.06
N ARG A 30 7.98 4.88 -9.45
CA ARG A 30 8.51 5.44 -10.71
C ARG A 30 8.13 4.60 -11.94
N ASP A 31 6.85 4.26 -12.04
CA ASP A 31 6.25 3.47 -13.12
C ASP A 31 6.76 2.02 -13.23
N ASN A 32 7.49 1.51 -12.23
CA ASN A 32 7.96 0.12 -12.21
C ASN A 32 6.95 -0.87 -11.61
N ALA A 33 5.91 -0.39 -10.92
CA ALA A 33 4.94 -1.27 -10.27
C ALA A 33 3.58 -0.60 -10.06
N ASP A 34 2.51 -1.33 -10.36
CA ASP A 34 1.12 -0.91 -10.12
C ASP A 34 0.62 -1.24 -8.71
N VAL A 35 1.28 -2.19 -8.05
CA VAL A 35 1.02 -2.64 -6.68
C VAL A 35 2.27 -2.42 -5.84
N CYS A 36 2.10 -1.95 -4.61
CA CYS A 36 3.19 -1.75 -3.68
C CYS A 36 2.80 -2.29 -2.30
N LEU A 37 3.74 -2.99 -1.67
CA LEU A 37 3.56 -3.68 -0.40
C LEU A 37 4.55 -3.11 0.61
N SER A 38 4.10 -2.95 1.86
CA SER A 38 5.02 -2.73 2.96
C SER A 38 5.85 -3.99 3.21
N ARG A 39 7.02 -3.82 3.84
CA ARG A 39 7.89 -4.94 4.20
C ARG A 39 7.16 -5.97 5.08
N ALA A 40 6.29 -5.51 5.97
CA ALA A 40 5.48 -6.39 6.82
C ALA A 40 4.41 -7.17 6.03
N GLU A 41 3.83 -6.60 4.97
CA GLU A 41 2.92 -7.34 4.09
C GLU A 41 3.67 -8.41 3.29
N LEU A 42 4.83 -8.06 2.73
CA LEU A 42 5.67 -9.02 2.01
C LEU A 42 6.11 -10.19 2.89
N GLU A 43 6.55 -9.92 4.13
CA GLU A 43 6.96 -10.98 5.06
C GLU A 43 5.78 -11.87 5.50
N ARG A 44 4.56 -11.31 5.60
CA ARG A 44 3.36 -12.12 5.87
C ARG A 44 3.00 -13.02 4.69
N ALA A 45 3.05 -12.48 3.47
CA ALA A 45 2.83 -13.25 2.25
C ALA A 45 3.87 -14.37 2.08
N ARG A 46 5.15 -14.11 2.40
CA ARG A 46 6.21 -15.13 2.40
C ARG A 46 5.98 -16.23 3.44
N ARG A 47 5.46 -15.88 4.62
CA ARG A 47 5.20 -16.82 5.71
C ARG A 47 3.98 -17.69 5.46
N ASP A 48 2.93 -17.13 4.87
CA ASP A 48 1.66 -17.81 4.60
C ASP A 48 1.10 -17.38 3.24
N PRO A 49 1.61 -17.96 2.13
CA PRO A 49 1.20 -17.59 0.78
C PRO A 49 -0.27 -17.91 0.48
N GLN A 50 -0.84 -18.95 1.11
CA GLN A 50 -2.24 -19.33 0.87
C GLN A 50 -3.23 -18.32 1.46
N ARG A 51 -2.87 -17.70 2.60
CA ARG A 51 -3.71 -16.70 3.25
C ARG A 51 -3.51 -15.28 2.71
N PHE A 52 -2.34 -14.99 2.17
CA PHE A 52 -1.98 -13.66 1.66
C PHE A 52 -1.38 -13.77 0.24
N PRO A 53 -2.17 -14.17 -0.77
CA PRO A 53 -1.71 -14.24 -2.16
C PRO A 53 -1.30 -12.86 -2.68
N LEU A 54 -0.30 -12.84 -3.56
CA LEU A 54 0.23 -11.62 -4.19
C LEU A 54 -0.07 -11.56 -5.71
N ASP A 55 -0.67 -12.62 -6.23
CA ASP A 55 -1.10 -12.84 -7.62
C ASP A 55 -2.58 -12.51 -7.84
#